data_AF-A0A3M1P2V2-F1
#
_entry.id   AF-A0A3M1P2V2-F1
#
_cell.length_a   1.000
_cell.length_b   1.000
_cell.length_c   1.000
_cell.angle_alpha   90.00
_cell.angle_beta   90.00
_cell.angle_gamma   90.00
#
_symmetry.space_group_name_H-M   'P 1'
#
loop_
_entity.id
_entity.type
_entity.pdbx_description
1 polymer ?
#
loop_
_entity_poly.entity_id
_entity_poly.type
_entity_poly.pdbx_seq_one_letter_code
_entity_poly.pdbx_strand_id
1 'polypeptide(L)'
;GGGEPTGALADAINGTFGSFQNFKETFSKAALTRFGSGWAWLVKNADGSLEVLSTPNQDNPITEGKYPIMGIDVWEHAYYLKYQNRRAEYIENWWNVVNWDEITRRFQK
;
A
#
# COMPACT_ATOMS: atom_id res chain seq x y z
N GLY A 1 3.37 -10.04 -11.57
CA GLY A 1 2.79 -8.75 -11.17
C GLY A 1 1.28 -8.88 -11.26
N GLY A 2 0.55 -8.16 -10.40
CA GLY A 2 -0.91 -8.28 -10.32
C GLY A 2 -1.37 -9.55 -9.61
N GLY A 3 -2.69 -9.72 -9.49
CA GLY A 3 -3.31 -10.82 -8.74
C GLY A 3 -3.44 -10.53 -7.25
N GLU A 4 -3.52 -11.58 -6.45
CA GLU A 4 -3.71 -11.53 -5.00
C GLU A 4 -2.49 -12.12 -4.27
N PRO A 5 -2.19 -11.68 -3.03
CA PRO A 5 -1.16 -12.32 -2.21
C PRO A 5 -1.54 -13.77 -1.88
N THR A 6 -0.55 -14.59 -1.55
CA THR A 6 -0.76 -15.98 -1.11
C THR A 6 -0.01 -16.28 0.19
N GLY A 7 -0.37 -17.39 0.84
CA GLY A 7 0.32 -17.88 2.04
C GLY A 7 0.20 -16.92 3.23
N ALA A 8 1.23 -16.87 4.08
CA ALA A 8 1.18 -16.16 5.36
C ALA A 8 0.81 -14.65 5.24
N LEU A 9 1.19 -14.00 4.14
CA LEU A 9 0.78 -12.61 3.90
C LEU A 9 -0.72 -12.49 3.63
N ALA A 10 -1.29 -13.41 2.82
CA ALA A 10 -2.71 -13.44 2.55
C ALA A 10 -3.52 -13.72 3.82
N ASP A 11 -3.05 -14.64 4.65
CA ASP A 11 -3.67 -14.97 5.94
C ASP A 11 -3.63 -13.78 6.90
N ALA A 12 -2.49 -13.08 6.98
CA ALA A 12 -2.37 -11.87 7.79
C ALA A 12 -3.29 -10.75 7.30
N ILE A 13 -3.37 -10.53 5.98
CA ILE A 13 -4.29 -9.56 5.37
C ILE A 13 -5.74 -9.92 5.69
N ASN A 14 -6.14 -11.18 5.51
CA ASN A 14 -7.50 -11.63 5.79
C ASN A 14 -7.81 -11.54 7.30
N GLY A 15 -6.85 -11.83 8.17
CA GLY A 15 -6.99 -11.70 9.62
C GLY A 15 -7.17 -10.26 10.09
N THR A 16 -6.46 -9.30 9.49
CA THR A 16 -6.53 -7.88 9.86
C THR A 16 -7.70 -7.14 9.20
N PHE A 17 -7.92 -7.35 7.90
CA PHE A 17 -8.88 -6.57 7.10
C PHE A 17 -10.17 -7.34 6.77
N GLY A 18 -10.26 -8.61 7.17
CA GLY A 18 -11.39 -9.50 6.88
C GLY A 18 -11.33 -10.16 5.50
N SER A 19 -10.79 -9.46 4.50
CA SER A 19 -10.56 -9.99 3.15
C SER A 19 -9.51 -9.17 2.39
N PHE A 20 -8.93 -9.75 1.34
CA PHE A 20 -8.07 -9.02 0.40
C PHE A 20 -8.83 -7.85 -0.27
N GLN A 21 -10.11 -8.03 -0.60
CA GLN A 21 -10.92 -6.97 -1.20
C GLN A 21 -11.07 -5.77 -0.26
N ASN A 22 -11.38 -6.00 1.02
CA ASN A 22 -11.47 -4.94 2.03
C ASN A 22 -10.13 -4.23 2.24
N PHE A 23 -9.03 -4.99 2.23
CA PHE A 23 -7.68 -4.43 2.27
C PHE A 23 -7.42 -3.52 1.06
N LYS A 24 -7.71 -4.01 -0.16
CA LYS A 24 -7.54 -3.26 -1.41
C LYS A 24 -8.33 -1.96 -1.39
N GLU A 25 -9.56 -1.99 -0.90
CA GLU A 25 -10.42 -0.81 -0.73
C GLU A 25 -9.83 0.18 0.29
N THR A 26 -9.40 -0.32 1.45
CA THR A 26 -8.82 0.50 2.53
C THR A 26 -7.52 1.18 2.09
N PHE A 27 -6.63 0.43 1.45
CA PHE A 27 -5.37 0.94 0.90
C PHE A 27 -5.60 1.93 -0.24
N SER A 28 -6.50 1.62 -1.17
CA SER A 28 -6.84 2.53 -2.28
C SER A 28 -7.46 3.82 -1.76
N LYS A 29 -8.30 3.75 -0.72
CA LYS A 29 -8.85 4.94 -0.05
C LYS A 29 -7.74 5.79 0.57
N ALA A 30 -6.79 5.19 1.29
CA ALA A 30 -5.67 5.93 1.88
C ALA A 30 -4.79 6.62 0.82
N ALA A 31 -4.55 5.96 -0.32
CA ALA A 31 -3.82 6.55 -1.46
C ALA A 31 -4.60 7.70 -2.13
N LEU A 32 -5.91 7.53 -2.29
CA LEU A 32 -6.78 8.52 -2.92
C LEU A 32 -6.95 9.76 -2.04
N THR A 33 -7.16 9.59 -0.73
CA THR A 33 -7.48 10.69 0.20
C THR A 33 -6.25 11.41 0.75
N ARG A 34 -5.02 10.96 0.44
CA ARG A 34 -3.80 11.69 0.74
C ARG A 34 -3.79 13.02 -0.03
N PHE A 35 -4.17 14.10 0.64
CA PHE A 35 -4.15 15.43 0.03
C PHE A 35 -2.71 15.89 -0.24
N GLY A 36 -2.49 16.47 -1.43
CA GLY A 36 -1.16 16.87 -1.89
C GLY A 36 -0.26 15.68 -2.24
N SER A 37 1.05 15.87 -2.02
CA SER A 37 2.10 14.88 -2.25
C SER A 37 2.27 13.93 -1.06
N GLY A 38 2.61 12.67 -1.34
CA GLY A 38 2.86 11.70 -0.29
C GLY A 38 2.81 10.27 -0.78
N TRP A 39 2.58 9.38 0.17
CA TRP A 39 2.58 7.93 -0.03
C TRP A 39 1.43 7.28 0.75
N ALA A 40 0.94 6.15 0.27
CA ALA A 40 0.15 5.21 1.07
C ALA A 40 0.93 3.92 1.28
N TRP A 41 0.78 3.32 2.46
CA TRP A 41 1.63 2.24 2.95
C TRP A 41 0.80 1.11 3.55
N LEU A 42 1.32 -0.11 3.40
CA LEU A 42 1.01 -1.25 4.26
C LEU A 42 2.24 -1.46 5.13
N VAL A 43 2.04 -1.39 6.44
CA VAL A 43 3.12 -1.50 7.43
C VAL A 43 2.88 -2.67 8.36
N LYS A 44 3.96 -3.21 8.93
CA LYS A 44 3.97 -4.14 10.06
C LYS A 44 4.34 -3.36 11.31
N ASN A 45 3.48 -3.42 12.32
CA ASN A 45 3.72 -2.85 13.64
C ASN A 45 4.68 -3.74 14.45
N ALA A 46 5.20 -3.20 15.55
CA ALA A 46 6.13 -3.92 16.43
C ALA A 46 5.53 -5.21 17.03
N ASP A 47 4.21 -5.27 17.19
CA ASP A 47 3.46 -6.45 17.63
C ASP A 47 3.18 -7.46 16.49
N GLY A 48 3.63 -7.17 15.27
CA GLY A 48 3.41 -7.99 14.08
C GLY A 48 2.08 -7.74 13.36
N SER A 49 1.20 -6.89 13.89
CA SER A 49 -0.06 -6.53 13.24
C SER A 49 0.17 -5.72 11.97
N LEU A 50 -0.76 -5.83 11.02
CA LEU A 50 -0.76 -5.03 9.79
C LEU A 50 -1.56 -3.74 9.98
N GLU A 51 -1.11 -2.66 9.35
CA GLU A 51 -1.82 -1.38 9.33
C GLU A 51 -1.71 -0.73 7.95
N VAL A 52 -2.77 -0.04 7.54
CA VAL A 52 -2.75 0.86 6.37
C VAL A 52 -2.71 2.30 6.86
N LEU A 53 -1.75 3.08 6.36
CA LEU A 53 -1.62 4.51 6.66
C LEU A 53 -1.16 5.27 5.41
N SER A 54 -1.19 6.60 5.48
CA SER A 54 -0.53 7.45 4.48
C SER A 54 0.34 8.51 5.16
N THR A 55 1.41 8.92 4.49
CA THR A 55 2.32 9.96 4.98
C THR A 55 2.39 11.13 3.99
N PRO A 56 2.58 12.37 4.47
CA PRO A 56 2.82 13.50 3.59
C PRO A 56 4.25 13.49 3.05
N ASN A 57 4.44 14.05 1.85
CA ASN A 57 5.76 14.28 1.26
C ASN A 57 6.65 13.02 1.22
N GLN A 58 7.77 13.02 1.93
CA GLN A 58 8.72 11.92 2.03
C GLN A 58 8.82 11.35 3.44
N ASP A 59 7.87 11.70 4.31
CA ASP A 59 7.80 11.13 5.65
C ASP A 59 7.63 9.61 5.53
N ASN A 60 8.36 8.87 6.35
CA ASN A 60 8.46 7.42 6.22
C ASN A 60 8.06 6.75 7.54
N PRO A 61 7.19 5.72 7.53
CA PRO A 61 6.70 5.07 8.75
C PRO A 61 7.79 4.51 9.68
N ILE A 62 9.01 4.29 9.17
CA ILE A 62 10.16 3.90 10.00
C ILE A 62 10.46 4.89 11.13
N THR A 63 10.17 6.18 10.94
CA THR A 63 10.38 7.21 11.99
C THR A 63 9.39 7.05 13.15
N GLU A 64 8.28 6.35 12.92
CA GLU A 64 7.28 5.99 13.92
C GLU A 64 7.48 4.55 14.45
N GLY A 65 8.61 3.90 14.11
CA GLY A 65 8.90 2.53 14.52
C GLY A 65 8.09 1.46 13.78
N LYS A 66 7.43 1.81 12.66
CA LYS A 66 6.64 0.90 11.84
C LYS A 66 7.46 0.41 10.64
N TYR A 67 7.33 -0.84 10.26
CA TYR A 67 8.08 -1.43 9.14
C TYR A 67 7.26 -1.40 7.84
N PRO A 68 7.62 -0.60 6.82
CA PRO A 68 6.88 -0.53 5.57
C PRO A 68 7.14 -1.75 4.67
N ILE A 69 6.07 -2.49 4.36
CA ILE A 69 6.12 -3.72 3.56
C ILE A 69 5.79 -3.43 2.09
N MET A 70 4.82 -2.55 1.85
CA MET A 70 4.34 -2.11 0.54
C MET A 70 4.06 -0.61 0.59
N GLY A 71 4.26 0.09 -0.54
CA GLY A 71 3.84 1.47 -0.67
C GLY A 71 3.56 1.87 -2.12
N ILE A 72 2.71 2.88 -2.29
CA ILE A 72 2.42 3.54 -3.57
C ILE A 72 2.78 5.02 -3.47
N ASP A 73 3.54 5.51 -4.44
CA ASP A 73 3.83 6.94 -4.61
C ASP A 73 2.59 7.64 -5.20
N VAL A 74 2.06 8.63 -4.49
CA VAL A 74 0.93 9.46 -4.94
C VAL A 74 1.31 10.93 -5.16
N TRP A 75 2.61 11.22 -5.26
CA TRP A 75 3.08 12.47 -5.87
C TRP A 75 2.64 12.54 -7.33
N GLU A 76 2.26 13.74 -7.80
CA GLU A 76 1.77 13.90 -9.17
C GLU A 76 2.78 13.41 -10.21
N HIS A 77 4.08 13.60 -9.99
CA HIS A 77 5.13 13.12 -10.91
C HIS A 77 5.07 11.60 -11.16
N ALA A 78 4.50 10.81 -10.25
CA ALA A 78 4.43 9.36 -10.38
C ALA A 78 3.41 8.91 -11.44
N TYR A 79 2.42 9.76 -11.76
CA TYR A 79 1.31 9.37 -12.63
C TYR A 79 0.90 10.42 -13.67
N TYR A 80 1.31 11.68 -13.53
CA TYR A 80 0.71 12.79 -14.29
C TYR A 80 0.86 12.67 -15.80
N LEU A 81 2.01 12.18 -16.30
CA LEU A 81 2.25 12.06 -17.75
C LEU A 81 1.22 11.16 -18.44
N LYS A 82 0.75 10.10 -17.76
CA LYS A 82 -0.23 9.15 -18.31
C LYS A 82 -1.66 9.43 -17.85
N TYR A 83 -1.85 9.76 -16.59
CA TYR A 83 -3.17 9.83 -15.95
C TYR A 83 -3.64 11.27 -15.66
N GLN A 84 -2.76 12.28 -15.77
CA GLN A 84 -3.05 13.67 -15.42
C GLN A 84 -3.66 13.76 -14.01
N ASN A 85 -4.86 14.33 -13.87
CA ASN A 85 -5.58 14.45 -12.61
C ASN A 85 -6.27 13.15 -12.14
N ARG A 86 -6.26 12.08 -12.95
CA ARG A 86 -6.99 10.82 -12.68
C ARG A 86 -6.19 9.89 -11.76
N ARG A 87 -5.89 10.36 -10.55
CA ARG A 87 -5.19 9.57 -9.51
C ARG A 87 -5.90 8.23 -9.23
N ALA A 88 -7.22 8.22 -9.20
CA ALA A 88 -8.01 7.00 -9.00
C ALA A 88 -7.69 5.92 -10.05
N GLU A 89 -7.59 6.30 -11.33
CA GLU A 89 -7.25 5.38 -12.43
C GLU A 89 -5.82 4.87 -12.32
N TYR A 90 -4.88 5.71 -11.86
CA TYR A 90 -3.51 5.27 -11.55
C TYR A 90 -3.49 4.21 -10.44
N ILE A 91 -4.21 4.44 -9.33
CA ILE A 91 -4.28 3.51 -8.20
C ILE A 91 -4.90 2.18 -8.64
N GLU A 92 -6.00 2.23 -9.40
CA GLU A 92 -6.66 1.02 -9.93
C GLU A 92 -5.69 0.19 -10.79
N ASN A 93 -4.97 0.84 -11.70
CA ASN A 93 -4.01 0.17 -12.58
C ASN A 93 -2.74 -0.29 -11.86
N TRP A 94 -2.33 0.40 -10.79
CA TRP A 94 -1.16 0.03 -9.99
C TRP A 94 -1.31 -1.36 -9.37
N TRP A 95 -2.52 -1.74 -8.95
CA TRP A 95 -2.79 -3.09 -8.43
C TRP A 95 -2.44 -4.21 -9.42
N ASN A 96 -2.49 -3.95 -10.72
CA ASN A 96 -2.17 -4.93 -11.76
C ASN A 96 -0.67 -5.21 -11.89
N VAL A 97 0.18 -4.40 -11.26
CA VAL A 97 1.64 -4.52 -11.36
C VAL A 97 2.33 -4.75 -10.02
N VAL A 98 1.56 -4.87 -8.93
CA VAL A 98 2.09 -5.19 -7.59
C VAL A 98 2.85 -6.53 -7.62
N ASN A 99 4.03 -6.55 -6.98
CA ASN A 99 4.86 -7.74 -6.84
C ASN A 99 4.67 -8.38 -5.46
N TRP A 100 3.73 -9.33 -5.38
CA TRP A 100 3.38 -10.03 -4.14
C TRP A 100 4.50 -10.90 -3.56
N ASP A 101 5.39 -11.42 -4.39
CA ASP A 101 6.53 -12.23 -3.93
C ASP A 101 7.50 -11.39 -3.10
N GLU A 102 7.82 -10.18 -3.59
CA GLU A 102 8.69 -9.25 -2.87
C GLU A 102 8.04 -8.72 -1.58
N ILE A 103 6.74 -8.46 -1.60
CA ILE A 103 6.00 -8.00 -0.42
C ILE A 103 5.95 -9.11 0.63
N THR A 104 5.73 -10.36 0.21
CA THR A 104 5.79 -11.52 1.10
C THR A 104 7.18 -11.67 1.73
N ARG A 105 8.25 -11.51 0.93
CA ARG A 105 9.63 -11.54 1.44
C ARG A 105 9.89 -10.42 2.47
N ARG A 106 9.32 -9.23 2.28
CA ARG A 106 9.41 -8.13 3.25
C ARG A 106 8.63 -8.40 4.52
N PHE A 107 7.43 -8.99 4.42
CA PHE A 107 6.59 -9.33 5.56
C PHE A 107 7.25 -10.35 6.51
N GLN A 108 8.02 -11.28 5.94
CA GLN A 108 8.74 -12.32 6.67
C GLN A 108 10.00 -11.83 7.42
N LYS A 109 10.44 -10.60 7.19
CA LYS A 109 11.51 -9.98 7.99
C LYS A 109 11.01 -9.55 9.37
#